data_AF-V4YCC6-F1
#
_entry.id   AF-V4YCC6-F1
#
_cell.length_a   1.000
_cell.length_b   1.000
_cell.length_c   1.000
_cell.angle_alpha   90.00
_cell.angle_beta   90.00
_cell.angle_gamma   90.00
#
_symmetry.space_group_name_H-M   'P 1'
#
loop_
_entity.id
_entity.type
_entity.pdbx_description
1 polymer ?
#
loop_
_entity_poly.entity_id
_entity_poly.type
_entity_poly.pdbx_seq_one_letter_code
_entity_poly.pdbx_strand_id
1 'polypeptide(L)' 'MDIPNQSGTGIALLLVGVVLFIPGLTLGQSLLAYGILVAAAVLLTIGTYLFGTSGSDRPV' A
#
# COMPACT_ATOMS: atom_id res chain seq x y z
N MET A 1 3.32 17.37 19.05
CA MET A 1 2.70 16.06 18.78
C MET A 1 3.60 15.39 17.77
N ASP A 2 4.53 14.55 18.24
CA ASP A 2 5.49 13.88 17.36
C ASP A 2 4.76 12.79 16.59
N ILE A 3 4.39 13.08 15.34
CA ILE A 3 3.82 12.08 14.43
C ILE A 3 4.92 11.01 14.23
N PRO A 4 4.70 9.76 14.63
CA PRO A 4 5.70 8.71 14.44
C PRO A 4 6.04 8.61 12.95
N ASN A 5 7.32 8.71 12.60
CA ASN A 5 7.83 8.71 11.22
C ASN A 5 7.34 7.52 10.36
N GLN A 6 6.85 6.46 11.01
CA GLN A 6 6.25 5.30 10.37
C GLN A 6 4.99 5.63 9.54
N SER A 7 4.20 6.64 9.96
CA SER A 7 3.06 7.15 9.20
C SER A 7 3.51 7.76 7.85
N GLY A 8 4.60 8.52 7.87
CA GLY A 8 5.18 9.13 6.67
C GLY A 8 5.72 8.09 5.69
N THR A 9 6.38 7.04 6.20
CA THR A 9 6.91 5.94 5.37
C THR A 9 5.79 5.16 4.68
N GLY A 10 4.69 4.88 5.38
CA GLY A 10 3.53 4.19 4.78
C GLY A 10 2.90 4.99 3.62
N ILE A 11 2.74 6.30 3.81
CA ILE A 11 2.22 7.20 2.77
C ILE A 11 3.19 7.27 1.58
N ALA A 12 4.50 7.37 1.83
CA ALA A 12 5.50 7.41 0.77
C ALA A 12 5.49 6.14 -0.08
N LEU A 13 5.41 4.96 0.55
CA LEU A 13 5.33 3.68 -0.16
C LEU A 13 4.04 3.53 -0.97
N LEU A 14 2.91 4.03 -0.46
CA LEU A 14 1.64 4.05 -1.20
C LEU A 14 1.75 4.90 -2.48
N LEU A 15 2.34 6.10 -2.38
CA LEU A 15 2.56 6.96 -3.53
C LEU A 15 3.51 6.32 -4.57
N VAL A 16 4.61 5.72 -4.11
CA VAL A 16 5.55 5.00 -4.99
C VAL A 16 4.84 3.85 -5.71
N GLY A 17 4.02 3.07 -5.00
CA GLY A 17 3.21 2.00 -5.59
C GLY A 17 2.26 2.50 -6.68
N VAL A 18 1.55 3.61 -6.43
CA VAL A 18 0.63 4.21 -7.41
C VAL A 18 1.38 4.69 -8.65
N VAL A 19 2.53 5.35 -8.50
CA VAL A 19 3.34 5.83 -9.62
C VAL A 19 3.88 4.67 -10.45
N LEU A 20 4.39 3.61 -9.82
CA LEU A 20 4.90 2.42 -10.50
C LEU A 20 3.80 1.57 -11.15
N PHE A 21 2.55 1.71 -10.70
CA PHE A 21 1.41 1.01 -11.30
C PHE A 21 1.06 1.56 -12.69
N ILE A 22 1.23 2.86 -12.94
CA ILE A 22 0.84 3.52 -14.20
C ILE A 22 1.58 2.95 -15.42
N PRO A 23 2.92 2.79 -15.43
CA PRO A 23 3.62 2.11 -16.52
C PRO A 23 3.14 0.66 -16.72
N GLY A 24 2.83 -0.02 -15.61
CA GLY A 24 2.25 -1.36 -15.59
C GLY A 24 0.98 -1.47 -16.43
N LEU A 25 0.12 -0.43 -16.43
CA LEU A 25 -1.12 -0.36 -17.19
C LEU A 25 -0.92 -0.36 -18.73
N THR A 26 0.24 0.08 -19.19
CA THR A 26 0.53 0.27 -20.62
C THR A 26 1.19 -0.96 -21.28
N LEU A 27 1.67 -1.92 -20.49
CA LEU A 27 2.41 -3.12 -20.95
C LEU A 27 1.50 -4.24 -21.50
N GLY A 28 0.27 -3.93 -21.91
CA GLY A 28 -0.60 -4.87 -22.64
C GLY A 28 -1.20 -6.02 -21.82
N GLN A 29 -1.23 -5.93 -20.49
CA GLN A 29 -1.88 -6.94 -19.66
C GLN A 29 -3.42 -6.87 -19.79
N SER A 30 -4.09 -8.00 -19.57
CA SER A 30 -5.55 -8.07 -19.68
C SER A 30 -6.23 -7.23 -18.60
N LEU A 31 -7.39 -6.67 -18.92
CA LEU A 31 -8.22 -5.87 -17.99
C LEU A 31 -8.51 -6.63 -16.67
N LEU A 32 -8.59 -7.96 -16.75
CA LEU A 32 -8.78 -8.85 -15.61
C LEU A 32 -7.57 -8.83 -14.66
N ALA A 33 -6.34 -8.80 -15.19
CA ALA A 33 -5.13 -8.72 -14.37
C ALA A 33 -5.05 -7.41 -13.58
N TYR A 34 -5.41 -6.28 -14.21
CA TYR A 34 -5.46 -5.00 -13.51
C TYR A 34 -6.57 -4.96 -12.45
N GLY A 35 -7.73 -5.55 -12.73
CA GLY A 35 -8.80 -5.68 -11.74
C GLY A 35 -8.35 -6.44 -10.49
N ILE A 36 -7.60 -7.55 -10.67
CA ILE A 36 -7.04 -8.33 -9.56
C ILE A 36 -6.00 -7.52 -8.78
N LEU A 37 -5.09 -6.80 -9.46
CA LEU A 37 -4.08 -5.98 -8.81
C LEU A 37 -4.70 -4.85 -7.97
N VAL A 38 -5.73 -4.19 -8.48
CA VAL A 38 -6.46 -3.15 -7.74
C VAL A 38 -7.14 -3.76 -6.51
N ALA A 39 -7.84 -4.89 -6.67
CA ALA A 39 -8.47 -5.58 -5.54
C ALA A 39 -7.45 -5.99 -4.48
N ALA A 40 -6.30 -6.55 -4.88
CA ALA A 40 -5.21 -6.92 -3.98
C ALA A 40 -4.62 -5.71 -3.25
N ALA A 41 -4.43 -4.58 -3.94
CA ALA A 41 -3.93 -3.34 -3.33
C ALA A 41 -4.92 -2.75 -2.31
N VAL A 42 -6.22 -2.78 -2.61
CA VAL A 42 -7.28 -2.35 -1.68
C VAL A 42 -7.31 -3.26 -0.46
N LEU A 43 -7.29 -4.58 -0.65
CA LEU A 43 -7.27 -5.55 0.46
C LEU A 43 -6.03 -5.37 1.33
N LEU A 44 -4.85 -5.14 0.73
CA LEU A 44 -3.62 -4.86 1.46
C LEU A 44 -3.71 -3.55 2.25
N THR A 45 -4.26 -2.50 1.66
CA THR A 45 -4.44 -1.19 2.31
C THR A 45 -5.40 -1.29 3.49
N ILE A 46 -6.55 -1.94 3.28
CA ILE A 46 -7.54 -2.14 4.34
C ILE A 46 -6.97 -3.06 5.42
N GLY A 47 -6.31 -4.15 5.04
CA GLY A 47 -5.70 -5.09 5.98
C GLY A 47 -4.64 -4.42 6.85
N THR A 48 -3.76 -3.62 6.26
CA THR A 48 -2.73 -2.88 7.01
C THR A 48 -3.29 -1.74 7.86
N TYR A 49 -4.40 -1.10 7.44
CA TYR A 49 -5.10 -0.11 8.25
C TYR A 49 -5.84 -0.73 9.44
N LEU A 50 -6.56 -1.84 9.23
CA LEU A 50 -7.39 -2.50 10.25
C LEU A 50 -6.56 -3.33 11.23
N PHE A 51 -5.54 -4.05 10.74
CA PHE A 51 -4.68 -4.90 11.55
C PHE A 51 -3.34 -4.25 11.92
N GLY A 52 -3.18 -2.96 11.60
CA GLY A 52 -2.13 -2.05 12.04
C GLY A 52 -0.83 -2.71 12.49
N THR A 53 0.22 -2.66 11.65
CA THR A 53 1.59 -3.03 12.09
C THR A 53 2.19 -2.02 13.06
N SER A 54 1.44 -1.01 13.49
CA SER A 54 1.75 -0.12 14.61
C SER A 54 1.59 -0.86 15.93
N GLY A 55 2.45 -1.87 16.15
CA GLY A 55 2.59 -2.49 17.44
C GLY A 55 3.10 -1.45 18.43
N SER A 56 2.22 -1.04 19.35
CA SER A 56 2.57 -0.31 20.57
C SER A 56 3.30 -1.20 21.59
N ASP A 57 3.61 -2.46 21.25
CA ASP A 57 3.90 -3.52 22.22
C ASP A 57 5.09 -4.40 21.83
N ARG A 58 6.15 -3.79 21.31
CA ARG A 58 7.49 -4.40 21.39
C ARG A 58 8.22 -3.75 22.56
N PRO A 59 8.47 -4.46 23.67
CA PRO A 59 9.56 -4.08 24.54
C PRO A 59 10.85 -4.35 23.76
N VAL A 60 11.52 -3.26 23.39
CA VAL A 60 12.77 -3.10 22.59
C VAL A 60 12.61 -2.86 21.08
#